data_AF-A0A7R9AKN2-F1
#
_entry.id   AF-A0A7R9AKN2-F1
#
_cell.length_a   1.000
_cell.length_b   1.000
_cell.length_c   1.000
_cell.angle_alpha   90.00
_cell.angle_beta   90.00
_cell.angle_gamma   90.00
#
_symmetry.space_group_name_H-M   'P 1'
#
loop_
_entity.id
_entity.type
_entity.pdbx_description
1 polymer ?
#
loop_
_entity_poly.entity_id
_entity_poly.type
_entity_poly.pdbx_seq_one_letter_code
_entity_poly.pdbx_strand_id
1 'polypeptide(L)'
;MIEVTAKLVKGPVYLAGEIVECYITFSNPPVSLHKRAQSNSDVLESLAWASVQIHCQCSTNSRVTYPDGNLYMAEQLSTANTDTSFAPCRGDRGHVVLSTKPRILFCDLRLSTGENKSYLYSEVLPSEAPPSYRGQAVKYSYKITVGTQRVNSPIKLLRVPLRVLVVVGFPDSSLCGDSEDLAPTNPFLETQQKETPFDLAVQVLQNITAKRSPNFYNITNTRGKVVRFCLFKQAYKLGEDIVGTFDFTDATVPCVQLLVILQSEEEIAPGCKRWSKQGPTVISYSKFHEVCYNLKHSQLILPIPLHITPAFSTDLVSLTWRLHFEFVTSTAKPAAEASQDTWQGPSTLDIETMVWNLAVRIYPSTHLQMSGGGQAQSKYRVTI
;
A
#
# COMPACT_ATOMS: atom_id res chain seq x y z
N MET A 1 -37.77 -2.70 3.76
CA MET A 1 -36.53 -2.22 3.09
C MET A 1 -35.37 -2.64 3.96
N ILE A 2 -34.43 -3.42 3.46
CA ILE A 2 -33.37 -4.00 4.31
C ILE A 2 -32.07 -3.23 4.10
N GLU A 3 -31.43 -2.83 5.19
CA GLU A 3 -30.10 -2.24 5.15
C GLU A 3 -29.04 -3.32 5.39
N VAL A 4 -28.04 -3.37 4.53
CA VAL A 4 -26.87 -4.24 4.70
C VAL A 4 -25.68 -3.37 5.01
N THR A 5 -25.03 -3.65 6.13
CA THR A 5 -23.85 -2.94 6.58
C THR A 5 -22.68 -3.89 6.76
N ALA A 6 -21.49 -3.47 6.36
CA ALA A 6 -20.26 -4.23 6.53
C ALA A 6 -19.26 -3.39 7.32
N LYS A 7 -18.64 -4.00 8.34
CA LYS A 7 -17.66 -3.37 9.22
C LYS A 7 -16.41 -4.23 9.34
N LEU A 8 -15.26 -3.68 8.95
CA LEU A 8 -13.97 -4.35 9.13
C LEU A 8 -13.52 -4.29 10.58
N VAL A 9 -13.01 -5.40 11.12
CA VAL A 9 -12.63 -5.51 12.54
C VAL A 9 -11.36 -4.72 12.84
N LYS A 10 -10.31 -4.92 12.02
CA LYS A 10 -8.97 -4.33 12.21
C LYS A 10 -8.70 -3.08 11.37
N GLY A 11 -9.73 -2.56 10.69
CA GLY A 11 -9.59 -1.45 9.74
C GLY A 11 -9.45 -1.90 8.28
N PRO A 12 -9.10 -0.98 7.36
CA PRO A 12 -9.12 -1.25 5.92
C PRO A 12 -7.78 -1.71 5.34
N VAL A 13 -6.69 -1.74 6.11
CA VAL A 13 -5.36 -2.10 5.62
C VAL A 13 -4.98 -3.48 6.17
N TYR A 14 -4.46 -4.36 5.32
CA TYR A 14 -4.07 -5.73 5.65
C TYR A 14 -2.73 -6.07 5.01
N LEU A 15 -2.00 -7.00 5.61
CA LEU A 15 -0.84 -7.61 5.00
C LEU A 15 -1.25 -8.89 4.23
N ALA A 16 -0.55 -9.23 3.15
CA ALA A 16 -0.69 -10.53 2.51
C ALA A 16 -0.32 -11.65 3.52
N GLY A 17 -1.08 -12.75 3.54
CA GLY A 17 -0.97 -13.81 4.56
C GLY A 17 -1.83 -13.57 5.81
N GLU A 18 -2.41 -12.38 5.99
CA GLU A 18 -3.22 -12.05 7.17
C GLU A 18 -4.68 -12.50 7.04
N ILE A 19 -5.31 -12.78 8.19
CA ILE A 19 -6.76 -13.00 8.31
C ILE A 19 -7.51 -11.67 8.23
N VAL A 20 -8.39 -11.55 7.24
CA VAL A 20 -9.34 -10.45 7.06
C VAL A 20 -10.66 -10.81 7.72
N GLU A 21 -11.10 -9.98 8.67
CA GLU A 21 -12.36 -10.18 9.40
C GLU A 21 -13.34 -9.01 9.15
N CYS A 22 -14.57 -9.35 8.80
CA CYS A 22 -15.62 -8.39 8.49
C CYS A 22 -16.97 -8.83 9.08
N TYR A 23 -17.56 -7.97 9.92
CA TYR A 23 -18.93 -8.12 10.38
C TYR A 23 -19.90 -7.63 9.30
N ILE A 24 -20.83 -8.49 8.90
CA ILE A 24 -21.86 -8.18 7.91
C ILE A 24 -23.20 -8.26 8.61
N THR A 25 -23.86 -7.12 8.76
CA THR A 25 -25.14 -6.99 9.47
C THR A 25 -26.25 -6.65 8.48
N PHE A 26 -27.30 -7.46 8.50
CA PHE A 26 -28.54 -7.25 7.78
C PHE A 26 -29.56 -6.73 8.78
N SER A 27 -30.14 -5.56 8.54
CA SER A 27 -31.09 -4.91 9.45
C SER A 27 -32.34 -4.46 8.73
N ASN A 28 -33.50 -4.75 9.31
CA ASN A 28 -34.79 -4.21 8.88
C ASN A 28 -35.13 -3.03 9.80
N PRO A 29 -34.80 -1.77 9.44
CA PRO A 29 -34.99 -0.62 10.32
C PRO A 29 -36.47 -0.40 10.68
N PRO A 30 -36.76 0.14 11.88
CA PRO A 30 -38.13 0.39 12.29
C PRO A 30 -38.79 1.45 11.39
N VAL A 31 -39.99 1.14 10.90
CA VAL A 31 -40.81 2.08 10.14
C VAL A 31 -41.36 3.15 11.08
N SER A 32 -41.31 4.43 10.65
CA SER A 32 -41.82 5.57 11.43
C SER A 32 -43.31 5.43 11.76
N LEU A 33 -43.70 5.92 12.94
CA LEU A 33 -45.06 5.77 13.51
C LEU A 33 -46.19 6.19 12.54
N HIS A 34 -45.96 7.22 11.71
CA HIS A 34 -46.95 7.70 10.74
C HIS A 34 -47.26 6.70 9.60
N LYS A 35 -46.34 5.79 9.25
CA LYS A 35 -46.56 4.77 8.21
C LYS A 35 -47.10 3.45 8.79
N ARG A 36 -46.95 3.23 10.10
CA ARG A 36 -47.42 2.02 10.81
C ARG A 36 -48.95 1.95 10.91
N ALA A 37 -49.63 3.10 10.97
CA ALA A 37 -51.08 3.19 11.10
C ALA A 37 -51.86 2.77 9.82
N GLN A 38 -51.18 2.56 8.68
CA GLN A 38 -51.82 2.20 7.40
C GLN A 38 -51.52 0.78 6.92
N SER A 39 -50.67 0.01 7.62
CA SER A 39 -50.29 -1.35 7.21
C SER A 39 -50.58 -2.36 8.32
N ASN A 40 -51.57 -3.21 8.12
CA ASN A 40 -51.98 -4.25 9.07
C ASN A 40 -51.17 -5.55 8.92
N SER A 41 -49.90 -5.44 8.54
CA SER A 41 -49.02 -6.59 8.29
C SER A 41 -47.77 -6.52 9.15
N ASP A 42 -47.48 -7.61 9.87
CA ASP A 42 -46.12 -7.91 10.31
C ASP A 42 -45.28 -8.09 9.04
N VAL A 43 -44.68 -6.99 8.55
CA VAL A 43 -43.88 -7.01 7.32
C VAL A 43 -42.56 -7.74 7.60
N LEU A 44 -42.60 -9.06 7.51
CA LEU A 44 -41.42 -9.89 7.42
C LEU A 44 -40.75 -9.63 6.07
N GLU A 45 -39.53 -9.11 6.12
CA GLU A 45 -38.70 -8.96 4.94
C GLU A 45 -37.86 -10.21 4.75
N SER A 46 -37.91 -10.81 3.55
CA SER A 46 -37.19 -12.05 3.24
C SER A 46 -36.07 -11.81 2.23
N LEU A 47 -34.86 -12.23 2.59
CA LEU A 47 -33.69 -12.33 1.73
C LEU A 47 -33.51 -13.78 1.30
N ALA A 48 -33.45 -14.01 0.00
CA ALA A 48 -33.29 -15.33 -0.58
C ALA A 48 -31.89 -15.89 -0.30
N TRP A 49 -30.85 -15.08 -0.31
CA TRP A 49 -29.49 -15.53 0.02
C TRP A 49 -28.54 -14.34 0.23
N ALA A 50 -27.40 -14.61 0.85
CA ALA A 50 -26.25 -13.72 0.81
C ALA A 50 -24.94 -14.52 0.70
N SER A 51 -24.01 -14.03 -0.11
CA SER A 51 -22.67 -14.57 -0.28
C SER A 51 -21.63 -13.47 -0.23
N VAL A 52 -20.43 -13.79 0.23
CA VAL A 52 -19.31 -12.85 0.37
C VAL A 52 -18.04 -13.44 -0.21
N GLN A 53 -17.20 -12.58 -0.79
CA GLN A 53 -15.94 -12.97 -1.40
C GLN A 53 -14.95 -11.81 -1.44
N ILE A 54 -13.65 -12.12 -1.36
CA ILE A 54 -12.57 -11.16 -1.60
C ILE A 54 -12.06 -11.35 -3.02
N HIS A 55 -11.84 -10.25 -3.74
CA HIS A 55 -11.17 -10.28 -5.03
C HIS A 55 -10.23 -9.10 -5.24
N CYS A 56 -9.22 -9.30 -6.08
CA CYS A 56 -8.32 -8.29 -6.61
C CYS A 56 -8.55 -8.12 -8.11
N GLN A 57 -8.73 -6.88 -8.54
CA GLN A 57 -8.78 -6.51 -9.94
C GLN A 57 -7.51 -5.77 -10.35
N CYS A 58 -6.93 -6.17 -11.47
CA CYS A 58 -5.86 -5.44 -12.12
C CYS A 58 -6.38 -4.77 -13.39
N SER A 59 -6.28 -3.44 -13.43
CA SER A 59 -6.52 -2.67 -14.64
C SER A 59 -5.18 -2.13 -15.15
N THR A 60 -4.92 -2.30 -16.43
CA THR A 60 -3.71 -1.82 -17.09
C THR A 60 -4.03 -0.71 -18.09
N ASN A 61 -3.04 0.12 -18.38
CA ASN A 61 -3.13 1.14 -19.42
C ASN A 61 -2.63 0.63 -20.78
N SER A 62 -2.58 1.52 -21.77
CA SER A 62 -2.15 1.22 -23.13
C SER A 62 -0.66 0.89 -23.29
N ARG A 63 0.16 1.02 -22.24
CA ARG A 63 1.61 0.73 -22.26
C ARG A 63 1.91 -0.74 -21.99
N VAL A 64 0.99 -1.48 -21.36
CA VAL A 64 1.18 -2.87 -20.95
C VAL A 64 0.49 -3.80 -21.94
N THR A 65 1.19 -4.85 -22.35
CA THR A 65 0.67 -5.97 -23.16
C THR A 65 0.76 -7.25 -22.34
N TYR A 66 -0.29 -8.09 -22.37
CA TYR A 66 -0.24 -9.38 -21.68
C TYR A 66 0.47 -10.42 -22.55
N PRO A 67 1.45 -11.17 -22.01
CA PRO A 67 2.18 -12.17 -22.76
C PRO A 67 1.29 -13.31 -23.27
N ASP A 68 0.25 -13.70 -22.52
CA ASP A 68 -0.62 -14.85 -22.85
C ASP A 68 -1.94 -14.50 -23.56
N GLY A 69 -2.06 -13.29 -24.14
CA GLY A 69 -3.19 -12.91 -25.00
C GLY A 69 -4.59 -13.17 -24.39
N ASN A 70 -5.18 -12.19 -23.71
CA ASN A 70 -6.61 -12.15 -23.32
C ASN A 70 -7.24 -13.38 -22.61
N LEU A 71 -6.50 -14.43 -22.24
CA LEU A 71 -7.05 -15.56 -21.48
C LEU A 71 -7.72 -15.11 -20.17
N TYR A 72 -7.20 -14.05 -19.53
CA TYR A 72 -7.78 -13.42 -18.34
C TYR A 72 -9.10 -12.63 -18.58
N MET A 73 -9.42 -12.27 -19.83
CA MET A 73 -10.72 -11.66 -20.18
C MET A 73 -11.81 -12.72 -20.43
N ALA A 74 -11.43 -13.93 -20.85
CA ALA A 74 -12.38 -15.00 -21.17
C ALA A 74 -13.11 -15.53 -19.92
N GLU A 75 -12.45 -15.52 -18.75
CA GLU A 75 -13.05 -15.97 -17.48
C GLU A 75 -14.12 -15.02 -16.92
N GLN A 76 -14.11 -13.74 -17.31
CA GLN A 76 -15.15 -12.77 -16.91
C GLN A 76 -16.47 -12.93 -17.68
N LEU A 77 -16.45 -13.60 -18.83
CA LEU A 77 -17.60 -13.75 -19.72
C LEU A 77 -18.43 -15.02 -19.43
N SER A 78 -17.99 -15.89 -18.51
CA SER A 78 -18.59 -17.21 -18.28
C SER A 78 -19.70 -17.25 -17.21
N THR A 79 -20.07 -16.13 -16.56
CA THR A 79 -21.28 -16.09 -15.71
C THR A 79 -22.55 -16.07 -16.55
N ALA A 80 -23.02 -17.27 -16.90
CA ALA A 80 -24.11 -17.56 -17.83
C ALA A 80 -25.53 -17.17 -17.36
N ASN A 81 -25.71 -16.46 -16.24
CA ASN A 81 -27.02 -15.93 -15.82
C ASN A 81 -26.88 -14.65 -15.00
N THR A 82 -27.35 -13.53 -15.53
CA THR A 82 -27.07 -12.21 -14.98
C THR A 82 -27.90 -11.84 -13.75
N ASP A 83 -29.04 -12.47 -13.53
CA ASP A 83 -30.03 -11.89 -12.61
C ASP A 83 -30.09 -12.62 -11.26
N THR A 84 -29.58 -13.86 -11.20
CA THR A 84 -29.69 -14.75 -10.03
C THR A 84 -28.35 -15.31 -9.55
N SER A 85 -27.26 -15.15 -10.33
CA SER A 85 -25.94 -15.65 -9.93
C SER A 85 -25.11 -14.59 -9.19
N PHE A 86 -24.34 -15.03 -8.18
CA PHE A 86 -23.40 -14.17 -7.49
C PHE A 86 -22.20 -13.85 -8.40
N ALA A 87 -22.20 -12.65 -8.98
CA ALA A 87 -21.13 -12.12 -9.81
C ALA A 87 -20.41 -10.96 -9.09
N PRO A 88 -19.40 -11.24 -8.24
CA PRO A 88 -18.77 -10.23 -7.35
C PRO A 88 -18.10 -9.09 -8.12
N CYS A 89 -17.51 -9.40 -9.28
CA CYS A 89 -16.75 -8.44 -10.10
C CYS A 89 -17.61 -7.71 -11.13
N ARG A 90 -18.95 -7.87 -11.11
CA ARG A 90 -19.84 -7.27 -12.10
C ARG A 90 -19.67 -5.75 -12.19
N GLY A 91 -19.36 -5.23 -13.37
CA GLY A 91 -19.27 -3.79 -13.63
C GLY A 91 -17.97 -3.15 -13.16
N ASP A 92 -17.02 -3.93 -12.67
CA ASP A 92 -15.67 -3.47 -12.42
C ASP A 92 -14.80 -3.54 -13.68
N ARG A 93 -13.76 -2.70 -13.74
CA ARG A 93 -12.83 -2.63 -14.88
C ARG A 93 -11.54 -3.38 -14.57
N GLY A 94 -10.98 -4.03 -15.60
CA GLY A 94 -9.76 -4.83 -15.49
C GLY A 94 -10.05 -6.30 -15.30
N HIS A 95 -9.00 -7.12 -15.26
CA HIS A 95 -9.11 -8.57 -15.08
C HIS A 95 -8.97 -8.95 -13.61
N VAL A 96 -9.49 -10.12 -13.24
CA VAL A 96 -9.40 -10.64 -11.87
C VAL A 96 -8.04 -11.33 -11.71
N VAL A 97 -7.21 -10.83 -10.80
CA VAL A 97 -5.89 -11.43 -10.50
C VAL A 97 -5.99 -12.40 -9.32
N LEU A 98 -6.91 -12.12 -8.40
CA LEU A 98 -7.11 -12.95 -7.23
C LEU A 98 -8.60 -12.99 -6.89
N SER A 99 -9.08 -14.17 -6.53
CA SER A 99 -10.47 -14.38 -6.15
C SER A 99 -10.52 -15.51 -5.11
N THR A 100 -10.99 -15.21 -3.89
CA THR A 100 -11.17 -16.25 -2.87
C THR A 100 -12.41 -17.10 -3.19
N LYS A 101 -12.56 -18.26 -2.55
CA LYS A 101 -13.79 -19.05 -2.70
C LYS A 101 -14.98 -18.26 -2.11
N PRO A 102 -16.11 -18.11 -2.82
CA PRO A 102 -17.30 -17.47 -2.27
C PRO A 102 -17.78 -18.22 -1.02
N ARG A 103 -18.08 -17.49 0.07
CA ARG A 103 -18.70 -18.05 1.28
C ARG A 103 -20.17 -17.63 1.37
N ILE A 104 -21.04 -18.60 1.59
CA ILE A 104 -22.48 -18.37 1.79
C ILE A 104 -22.70 -17.96 3.25
N LEU A 105 -23.39 -16.84 3.48
CA LEU A 105 -23.76 -16.38 4.82
C LEU A 105 -25.09 -17.00 5.26
N PHE A 106 -26.07 -17.10 4.36
CA PHE A 106 -27.36 -17.75 4.57
C PHE A 106 -28.07 -18.02 3.22
N CYS A 107 -29.06 -18.93 3.24
CA CYS A 107 -29.88 -19.32 2.09
C CYS A 107 -31.39 -19.02 2.26
N ASP A 108 -31.82 -18.51 3.40
CA ASP A 108 -33.12 -17.86 3.63
C ASP A 108 -32.97 -17.08 4.94
N LEU A 109 -33.24 -15.78 4.92
CA LEU A 109 -33.25 -14.95 6.11
C LEU A 109 -34.50 -14.09 6.12
N ARG A 110 -35.29 -14.23 7.19
CA ARG A 110 -36.46 -13.40 7.46
C ARG A 110 -36.16 -12.48 8.63
N LEU A 111 -36.44 -11.19 8.45
CA LEU A 111 -36.21 -10.18 9.48
C LEU A 111 -37.52 -9.44 9.78
N SER A 112 -37.89 -9.44 11.04
CA SER A 112 -38.99 -8.65 11.59
C SER A 112 -38.62 -7.17 11.62
N THR A 113 -39.61 -6.28 11.74
CA THR A 113 -39.34 -4.84 11.83
C THR A 113 -38.53 -4.51 13.08
N GLY A 114 -37.40 -3.83 12.93
CA GLY A 114 -36.45 -3.53 14.01
C GLY A 114 -35.42 -4.64 14.27
N GLU A 115 -35.55 -5.80 13.64
CA GLU A 115 -34.62 -6.92 13.80
C GLU A 115 -33.35 -6.71 12.98
N ASN A 116 -32.23 -7.21 13.49
CA ASN A 116 -30.99 -7.33 12.75
C ASN A 116 -30.32 -8.68 13.00
N LYS A 117 -29.54 -9.13 12.02
CA LYS A 117 -28.73 -10.34 12.12
C LYS A 117 -27.33 -10.07 11.58
N SER A 118 -26.32 -10.44 12.35
CA SER A 118 -24.92 -10.20 12.02
C SER A 118 -24.17 -11.51 11.83
N TYR A 119 -23.31 -11.55 10.82
CA TYR A 119 -22.43 -12.67 10.51
C TYR A 119 -20.98 -12.20 10.49
N LEU A 120 -20.06 -13.01 11.02
CA LEU A 120 -18.63 -12.77 10.94
C LEU A 120 -18.05 -13.51 9.74
N TYR A 121 -17.55 -12.78 8.76
CA TYR A 121 -16.76 -13.31 7.66
C TYR A 121 -15.27 -13.25 8.03
N SER A 122 -14.56 -14.37 7.89
CA SER A 122 -13.13 -14.50 8.18
C SER A 122 -12.47 -15.27 7.03
N GLU A 123 -11.45 -14.69 6.41
CA GLU A 123 -10.73 -15.28 5.27
C GLU A 123 -9.25 -14.91 5.31
N VAL A 124 -8.38 -15.87 4.98
CA VAL A 124 -6.92 -15.64 4.93
C VAL A 124 -6.56 -15.10 3.54
N LEU A 125 -5.86 -13.97 3.49
CA LEU A 125 -5.30 -13.48 2.23
C LEU A 125 -4.12 -14.36 1.80
N PRO A 126 -4.06 -14.81 0.53
CA PRO A 126 -2.89 -15.51 0.02
C PRO A 126 -1.60 -14.70 0.23
N SER A 127 -0.50 -15.36 0.57
CA SER A 127 0.83 -14.73 0.72
C SER A 127 1.37 -14.19 -0.62
N GLU A 128 1.07 -14.89 -1.71
CA GLU A 128 1.43 -14.52 -3.09
C GLU A 128 0.54 -13.42 -3.69
N ALA A 129 -0.38 -12.85 -2.89
CA ALA A 129 -1.28 -11.81 -3.37
C ALA A 129 -0.51 -10.53 -3.73
N PRO A 130 -0.79 -9.88 -4.88
CA PRO A 130 -0.18 -8.59 -5.19
C PRO A 130 -0.61 -7.50 -4.19
N PRO A 131 0.18 -6.44 -3.98
CA PRO A 131 -0.26 -5.34 -3.13
C PRO A 131 -1.34 -4.51 -3.82
N SER A 132 -2.11 -3.78 -3.02
CA SER A 132 -2.91 -2.65 -3.50
C SER A 132 -2.01 -1.52 -3.95
N TYR A 133 -2.14 -1.14 -5.22
CA TYR A 133 -1.28 -0.16 -5.86
C TYR A 133 -2.04 0.59 -6.95
N ARG A 134 -1.72 1.87 -7.12
CA ARG A 134 -2.26 2.74 -8.17
C ARG A 134 -1.10 3.47 -8.84
N GLY A 135 -0.48 2.80 -9.81
CA GLY A 135 0.57 3.35 -10.65
C GLY A 135 0.05 4.01 -11.91
N GLN A 136 0.96 4.28 -12.84
CA GLN A 136 0.62 4.81 -14.16
C GLN A 136 0.32 3.68 -15.13
N ALA A 137 1.11 2.61 -15.09
CA ALA A 137 0.95 1.44 -15.95
C ALA A 137 -0.17 0.52 -15.46
N VAL A 138 -0.23 0.26 -14.15
CA VAL A 138 -1.17 -0.71 -13.57
C VAL A 138 -1.85 -0.19 -12.30
N LYS A 139 -3.01 -0.76 -12.01
CA LYS A 139 -3.72 -0.55 -10.74
C LYS A 139 -4.27 -1.87 -10.24
N TYR A 140 -3.89 -2.24 -9.02
CA TYR A 140 -4.41 -3.38 -8.26
C TYR A 140 -5.39 -2.87 -7.19
N SER A 141 -6.64 -3.34 -7.24
CA SER A 141 -7.71 -2.90 -6.36
C SER A 141 -8.38 -4.09 -5.70
N TYR A 142 -8.34 -4.12 -4.36
CA TYR A 142 -8.98 -5.16 -3.57
C TYR A 142 -10.34 -4.72 -3.03
N LYS A 143 -11.31 -5.65 -3.04
CA LYS A 143 -12.65 -5.44 -2.48
C LYS A 143 -13.15 -6.72 -1.83
N ILE A 144 -13.79 -6.60 -0.67
CA ILE A 144 -14.76 -7.59 -0.20
C ILE A 144 -16.10 -7.23 -0.84
N THR A 145 -16.72 -8.18 -1.52
CA THR A 145 -18.04 -7.99 -2.11
C THR A 145 -19.04 -8.91 -1.46
N VAL A 146 -20.09 -8.31 -0.89
CA VAL A 146 -21.25 -9.01 -0.34
C VAL A 146 -22.37 -8.89 -1.36
N GLY A 147 -22.75 -10.01 -1.97
CA GLY A 147 -23.92 -10.10 -2.82
C GLY A 147 -25.10 -10.66 -2.06
N THR A 148 -26.26 -10.07 -2.26
CA THR A 148 -27.50 -10.56 -1.64
C THR A 148 -28.69 -10.22 -2.51
N GLN A 149 -29.71 -11.05 -2.40
CA GLN A 149 -30.93 -10.94 -3.18
C GLN A 149 -32.14 -10.92 -2.24
N ARG A 150 -32.96 -9.88 -2.33
CA ARG A 150 -34.31 -9.89 -1.77
C ARG A 150 -35.22 -10.70 -2.69
N VAL A 151 -36.16 -11.45 -2.12
CA VAL A 151 -37.11 -12.25 -2.92
C VAL A 151 -37.81 -11.33 -3.94
N ASN A 152 -37.91 -11.80 -5.19
CA ASN A 152 -38.48 -11.04 -6.32
C ASN A 152 -37.79 -9.70 -6.65
N SER A 153 -36.53 -9.52 -6.22
CA SER A 153 -35.73 -8.33 -6.51
C SER A 153 -34.41 -8.69 -7.18
N PRO A 154 -33.79 -7.76 -7.94
CA PRO A 154 -32.45 -7.99 -8.50
C PRO A 154 -31.40 -8.05 -7.38
N ILE A 155 -30.29 -8.72 -7.68
CA ILE A 155 -29.14 -8.81 -6.77
C ILE A 155 -28.55 -7.41 -6.53
N LYS A 156 -28.25 -7.11 -5.27
CA LYS A 156 -27.46 -5.93 -4.89
C LYS A 156 -26.12 -6.36 -4.34
N LEU A 157 -25.09 -5.59 -4.67
CA LEU A 157 -23.71 -5.81 -4.27
C LEU A 157 -23.25 -4.68 -3.34
N LEU A 158 -22.81 -5.02 -2.14
CA LEU A 158 -22.07 -4.13 -1.25
C LEU A 158 -20.57 -4.36 -1.47
N ARG A 159 -19.84 -3.31 -1.84
CA ARG A 159 -18.38 -3.36 -2.04
C ARG A 159 -17.66 -2.63 -0.92
N VAL A 160 -16.78 -3.33 -0.25
CA VAL A 160 -15.94 -2.83 0.84
C VAL A 160 -14.49 -2.83 0.33
N PRO A 161 -13.92 -1.66 -0.02
CA PRO A 161 -12.53 -1.57 -0.45
C PRO A 161 -11.60 -1.89 0.71
N LEU A 162 -10.51 -2.57 0.42
CA LEU A 162 -9.42 -2.82 1.35
C LEU A 162 -8.07 -2.59 0.67
N ARG A 163 -7.05 -2.27 1.46
CA ARG A 163 -5.68 -2.03 1.01
C ARG A 163 -4.81 -3.18 1.50
N VAL A 164 -4.35 -4.01 0.58
CA VAL A 164 -3.36 -5.06 0.85
C VAL A 164 -1.96 -4.48 0.68
N LEU A 165 -1.06 -4.77 1.61
CA LEU A 165 0.37 -4.52 1.48
C LEU A 165 1.12 -5.85 1.51
N VAL A 166 2.24 -5.91 0.81
CA VAL A 166 3.10 -7.10 0.77
C VAL A 166 4.41 -6.80 1.45
N VAL A 167 5.03 -7.83 2.00
CA VAL A 167 6.40 -7.75 2.49
C VAL A 167 7.26 -8.62 1.57
N VAL A 168 8.15 -7.97 0.82
CA VAL A 168 8.97 -8.63 -0.21
C VAL A 168 10.35 -8.95 0.33
N GLY A 169 10.88 -10.11 -0.05
CA GLY A 169 12.25 -10.53 0.26
C GLY A 169 12.39 -11.42 1.49
N PHE A 170 11.31 -12.10 1.90
CA PHE A 170 11.45 -13.21 2.84
C PHE A 170 11.79 -14.47 2.06
N PRO A 171 12.91 -15.15 2.36
CA PRO A 171 13.04 -16.54 1.95
C PRO A 171 11.90 -17.32 2.59
N ASP A 172 11.28 -18.21 1.83
CA ASP A 172 10.35 -19.19 2.38
C ASP A 172 10.91 -19.73 3.68
N SER A 173 10.09 -19.73 4.74
CA SER A 173 10.39 -20.14 6.12
C SER A 173 10.98 -21.55 6.31
N SER A 174 11.45 -22.19 5.24
CA SER A 174 12.12 -23.49 5.19
C SER A 174 13.50 -23.54 5.85
N LEU A 175 14.07 -22.43 6.36
CA LEU A 175 15.38 -22.44 7.03
C LEU A 175 15.34 -22.48 8.57
N CYS A 176 14.17 -22.52 9.19
CA CYS A 176 14.03 -22.71 10.64
C CYS A 176 13.13 -23.91 11.01
N GLY A 177 13.09 -24.92 10.13
CA GLY A 177 12.30 -26.14 10.33
C GLY A 177 13.04 -27.33 10.95
N ASP A 178 14.38 -27.32 10.98
CA ASP A 178 15.18 -28.49 11.39
C ASP A 178 16.06 -28.25 12.63
N SER A 179 15.83 -27.17 13.37
CA SER A 179 16.24 -27.15 14.77
C SER A 179 15.14 -27.85 15.56
N GLU A 180 15.16 -29.19 15.57
CA GLU A 180 14.52 -29.92 16.67
C GLU A 180 15.03 -29.30 17.96
N ASP A 181 14.15 -28.63 18.71
CA ASP A 181 14.46 -28.06 20.00
C ASP A 181 14.96 -29.19 20.92
N LEU A 182 16.27 -29.37 21.00
CA LEU A 182 16.95 -30.29 21.94
C LEU A 182 16.87 -29.77 23.39
N ALA A 183 16.09 -28.72 23.66
CA ALA A 183 15.83 -28.24 25.00
C ALA A 183 14.75 -29.12 25.65
N PRO A 184 14.95 -29.60 26.89
CA PRO A 184 13.98 -30.46 27.56
C PRO A 184 12.65 -29.73 27.69
N THR A 185 11.63 -30.21 26.97
CA THR A 185 10.30 -29.61 26.96
C THR A 185 9.69 -29.78 28.33
N ASN A 186 9.59 -28.70 29.11
CA ASN A 186 9.05 -28.72 30.45
C ASN A 186 7.54 -29.04 30.37
N PRO A 187 7.08 -30.17 30.95
CA PRO A 187 5.68 -30.61 30.85
C PRO A 187 4.68 -29.72 31.62
N PHE A 188 5.16 -28.70 32.35
CA PHE A 188 4.32 -27.73 33.07
C PHE A 188 4.27 -26.34 32.41
N LEU A 189 5.00 -26.10 31.32
CA LEU A 189 4.86 -24.88 30.52
C LEU A 189 3.76 -25.10 29.48
N GLU A 190 2.75 -24.21 29.45
CA GLU A 190 1.76 -24.18 28.38
C GLU A 190 2.48 -24.22 27.03
N THR A 191 2.05 -25.13 26.15
CA THR A 191 2.56 -25.24 24.78
C THR A 191 2.53 -23.86 24.15
N GLN A 192 3.72 -23.24 23.93
CA GLN A 192 3.79 -21.95 23.27
C GLN A 192 2.96 -22.04 21.99
N GLN A 193 1.96 -21.16 21.84
CA GLN A 193 1.22 -21.02 20.59
C GLN A 193 2.26 -20.89 19.48
N LYS A 194 2.32 -21.90 18.59
CA LYS A 194 3.28 -21.94 17.50
C LYS A 194 3.12 -20.64 16.71
N GLU A 195 4.12 -19.77 16.76
CA GLU A 195 4.08 -18.48 16.09
C GLU A 195 3.69 -18.69 14.63
N THR A 196 2.71 -17.94 14.14
CA THR A 196 2.29 -18.13 12.75
C THR A 196 3.41 -17.64 11.82
N PRO A 197 3.56 -18.18 10.61
CA PRO A 197 4.53 -17.67 9.63
C PRO A 197 4.41 -16.16 9.40
N PHE A 198 3.19 -15.64 9.55
CA PHE A 198 2.90 -14.22 9.52
C PHE A 198 3.51 -13.45 10.69
N ASP A 199 3.40 -13.96 11.92
CA ASP A 199 3.98 -13.33 13.11
C ASP A 199 5.50 -13.24 13.01
N LEU A 200 6.14 -14.32 12.53
CA LEU A 200 7.57 -14.36 12.23
C LEU A 200 7.94 -13.30 11.18
N ALA A 201 7.19 -13.19 10.09
CA ALA A 201 7.42 -12.18 9.06
C ALA A 201 7.33 -10.74 9.62
N VAL A 202 6.36 -10.48 10.50
CA VAL A 202 6.21 -9.18 11.18
C VAL A 202 7.39 -8.90 12.12
N GLN A 203 7.87 -9.90 12.87
CA GLN A 203 9.02 -9.76 13.76
C GLN A 203 10.31 -9.46 12.98
N VAL A 204 10.56 -10.19 11.88
CA VAL A 204 11.73 -9.92 11.03
C VAL A 204 11.64 -8.52 10.41
N LEU A 205 10.46 -8.11 9.97
CA LEU A 205 10.22 -6.76 9.47
C LEU A 205 10.59 -5.70 10.51
N GLN A 206 10.18 -5.90 11.77
CA GLN A 206 10.53 -5.03 12.88
C GLN A 206 12.05 -4.97 13.10
N ASN A 207 12.76 -6.09 13.02
CA ASN A 207 14.21 -6.15 13.19
C ASN A 207 14.96 -5.41 12.08
N ILE A 208 14.60 -5.64 10.80
CA ILE A 208 15.22 -5.01 9.64
C ILE A 208 15.07 -3.48 9.71
N THR A 209 13.89 -3.03 10.11
CA THR A 209 13.56 -1.61 10.19
C THR A 209 13.94 -0.98 11.52
N ALA A 210 14.33 -1.73 12.55
CA ALA A 210 14.90 -1.14 13.77
C ALA A 210 16.41 -0.85 13.62
N LYS A 211 17.10 -1.62 12.77
CA LYS A 211 18.54 -1.51 12.55
C LYS A 211 18.91 -0.12 12.01
N ARG A 212 19.74 0.60 12.77
CA ARG A 212 20.40 1.84 12.32
C ARG A 212 21.82 1.50 11.90
N SER A 213 22.19 1.89 10.69
CA SER A 213 23.52 1.66 10.13
C SER A 213 23.90 2.88 9.30
N PRO A 214 24.67 3.84 9.86
CA PRO A 214 25.07 5.02 9.14
C PRO A 214 25.95 4.65 7.95
N ASN A 215 25.57 5.13 6.77
CA ASN A 215 26.34 4.96 5.54
C ASN A 215 26.79 6.32 5.03
N PHE A 216 28.07 6.43 4.68
CA PHE A 216 28.67 7.65 4.19
C PHE A 216 28.93 7.54 2.69
N TYR A 217 28.52 8.56 1.95
CA TYR A 217 28.67 8.67 0.51
C TYR A 217 29.43 9.96 0.18
N ASN A 218 30.57 9.84 -0.50
CA ASN A 218 31.28 10.99 -1.02
C ASN A 218 30.75 11.30 -2.42
N ILE A 219 29.99 12.39 -2.54
CA ILE A 219 29.41 12.82 -3.80
C ILE A 219 30.37 13.80 -4.47
N THR A 220 30.78 13.48 -5.69
CA THR A 220 31.80 14.19 -6.45
C THR A 220 31.28 14.57 -7.83
N ASN A 221 31.69 15.72 -8.34
CA ASN A 221 31.57 16.14 -9.73
C ASN A 221 32.94 16.02 -10.43
N THR A 222 32.99 16.26 -11.73
CA THR A 222 34.20 16.36 -12.57
C THR A 222 35.27 17.29 -11.99
N ARG A 223 34.88 18.34 -11.26
CA ARG A 223 35.78 19.30 -10.60
C ARG A 223 36.25 18.88 -9.20
N GLY A 224 35.66 17.84 -8.60
CA GLY A 224 36.04 17.34 -7.28
C GLY A 224 34.86 17.04 -6.35
N LYS A 225 35.14 16.93 -5.06
CA LYS A 225 34.18 16.63 -4.00
C LYS A 225 33.21 17.79 -3.77
N VAL A 226 31.91 17.48 -3.82
CA VAL A 226 30.81 18.43 -3.58
C VAL A 226 30.33 18.32 -2.15
N VAL A 227 30.05 17.11 -1.66
CA VAL A 227 29.54 16.89 -0.31
C VAL A 227 29.80 15.46 0.16
N ARG A 228 29.92 15.27 1.47
CA ARG A 228 29.82 13.96 2.11
C ARG A 228 28.42 13.81 2.71
N PHE A 229 27.63 12.89 2.18
CA PHE A 229 26.29 12.59 2.66
C PHE A 229 26.32 11.40 3.62
N CYS A 230 25.69 11.51 4.78
CA CYS A 230 25.48 10.42 5.72
C CYS A 230 23.99 10.07 5.79
N LEU A 231 23.66 8.82 5.49
CA LEU A 231 22.31 8.27 5.66
C LEU A 231 22.30 7.30 6.84
N PHE A 232 21.50 7.59 7.88
CA PHE A 232 21.52 6.83 9.14
C PHE A 232 20.88 5.43 9.05
N LYS A 233 20.09 5.18 8.01
CA LYS A 233 19.26 3.97 7.85
C LYS A 233 19.00 3.72 6.36
N GLN A 234 18.86 2.46 5.93
CA GLN A 234 18.52 2.15 4.53
C GLN A 234 17.13 1.50 4.37
N ALA A 235 16.57 1.00 5.47
CA ALA A 235 15.31 0.26 5.52
C ALA A 235 14.30 1.03 6.37
N TYR A 236 13.29 1.60 5.76
CA TYR A 236 12.31 2.46 6.42
C TYR A 236 10.92 1.82 6.45
N LYS A 237 10.10 2.20 7.43
CA LYS A 237 8.67 1.91 7.42
C LYS A 237 7.88 3.07 6.81
N LEU A 238 6.69 2.77 6.29
CA LEU A 238 5.70 3.79 5.98
C LEU A 238 5.43 4.68 7.21
N GLY A 239 5.46 6.00 7.02
CA GLY A 239 5.25 6.98 8.08
C GLY A 239 6.52 7.38 8.85
N GLU A 240 7.68 6.78 8.57
CA GLU A 240 8.95 7.24 9.13
C GLU A 240 9.52 8.44 8.34
N ASP A 241 10.43 9.17 8.98
CA ASP A 241 11.22 10.20 8.32
C ASP A 241 12.60 9.64 7.91
N ILE A 242 13.00 9.93 6.68
CA ILE A 242 14.36 9.69 6.20
C ILE A 242 15.24 10.80 6.73
N VAL A 243 16.13 10.45 7.66
CA VAL A 243 17.07 11.38 8.28
C VAL A 243 18.49 11.13 7.76
N GLY A 244 19.18 12.21 7.41
CA GLY A 244 20.57 12.19 6.99
C GLY A 244 21.27 13.53 7.23
N THR A 245 22.57 13.59 7.01
CA THR A 245 23.36 14.83 7.14
C THR A 245 24.25 15.04 5.93
N PHE A 246 24.50 16.30 5.63
CA PHE A 246 25.42 16.76 4.60
C PHE A 246 26.59 17.46 5.28
N ASP A 247 27.80 17.06 4.93
CA ASP A 247 29.04 17.69 5.38
C ASP A 247 29.81 18.22 4.16
N PHE A 248 29.95 19.55 4.13
CA PHE A 248 30.63 20.33 3.10
C PHE A 248 32.02 20.79 3.55
N THR A 249 32.50 20.41 4.74
CA THR A 249 33.77 20.91 5.32
C THR A 249 34.97 20.61 4.42
N ASP A 250 35.00 19.41 3.84
CA ASP A 250 36.04 18.96 2.89
C ASP A 250 35.62 19.12 1.42
N ALA A 251 34.64 19.98 1.11
CA ALA A 251 34.17 20.17 -0.25
C ALA A 251 35.16 21.02 -1.05
N THR A 252 35.60 20.51 -2.21
CA THR A 252 36.43 21.26 -3.16
C THR A 252 35.59 22.10 -4.12
N VAL A 253 34.33 21.70 -4.33
CA VAL A 253 33.38 22.38 -5.22
C VAL A 253 32.26 22.99 -4.37
N PRO A 254 32.04 24.32 -4.42
CA PRO A 254 31.01 24.97 -3.62
C PRO A 254 29.62 24.58 -4.12
N CYS A 255 28.77 24.13 -3.19
CA CYS A 255 27.37 23.83 -3.46
C CYS A 255 26.48 25.01 -3.03
N VAL A 256 25.66 25.49 -3.95
CA VAL A 256 24.79 26.66 -3.78
C VAL A 256 23.41 26.24 -3.30
N GLN A 257 22.88 25.17 -3.88
CA GLN A 257 21.56 24.63 -3.55
C GLN A 257 21.58 23.11 -3.61
N LEU A 258 20.75 22.51 -2.77
CA LEU A 258 20.53 21.08 -2.69
C LEU A 258 19.03 20.80 -2.67
N LEU A 259 18.62 19.83 -3.46
CA LEU A 259 17.26 19.29 -3.50
C LEU A 259 17.32 17.77 -3.36
N VAL A 260 16.52 17.22 -2.46
CA VAL A 260 16.36 15.77 -2.26
C VAL A 260 14.89 15.42 -2.41
N ILE A 261 14.59 14.44 -3.26
CA ILE A 261 13.23 14.02 -3.55
C ILE A 261 13.10 12.51 -3.33
N LEU A 262 12.06 12.10 -2.61
CA LEU A 262 11.67 10.69 -2.55
C LEU A 262 10.89 10.34 -3.81
N GLN A 263 11.41 9.42 -4.62
CA GLN A 263 10.83 8.99 -5.88
C GLN A 263 10.50 7.50 -5.87
N SER A 264 9.37 7.15 -6.46
CA SER A 264 9.08 5.77 -6.85
C SER A 264 9.35 5.57 -8.33
N GLU A 265 9.79 4.37 -8.67
CA GLU A 265 10.14 3.97 -10.02
C GLU A 265 9.36 2.71 -10.39
N GLU A 266 8.37 2.88 -11.27
CA GLU A 266 7.52 1.81 -11.82
C GLU A 266 8.11 1.35 -13.16
N GLU A 267 8.66 0.14 -13.18
CA GLU A 267 9.15 -0.50 -14.41
C GLU A 267 8.19 -1.61 -14.85
N ILE A 268 7.79 -1.59 -16.14
CA ILE A 268 7.00 -2.67 -16.74
C ILE A 268 7.92 -3.84 -17.05
N ALA A 269 7.49 -5.07 -16.72
CA ALA A 269 8.24 -6.29 -17.02
C ALA A 269 8.56 -6.38 -18.53
N PRO A 270 9.75 -6.87 -18.93
CA PRO A 270 10.20 -6.82 -20.31
C PRO A 270 9.27 -7.55 -21.29
N GLY A 271 8.67 -8.67 -20.90
CA GLY A 271 7.68 -9.41 -21.71
C GLY A 271 6.32 -8.71 -21.81
N CYS A 272 6.06 -7.72 -20.96
CA CYS A 272 4.80 -7.00 -20.87
C CYS A 272 4.88 -5.59 -21.48
N LYS A 273 6.04 -5.18 -22.02
CA LYS A 273 6.24 -3.87 -22.65
C LYS A 273 5.60 -3.84 -24.04
N ARG A 274 4.71 -2.88 -24.27
CA ARG A 274 4.14 -2.66 -25.62
C ARG A 274 5.17 -2.13 -26.62
N TRP A 275 6.13 -1.33 -26.15
CA TRP A 275 7.20 -0.77 -26.99
C TRP A 275 8.56 -1.04 -26.37
N SER A 276 9.53 -1.41 -27.20
CA SER A 276 10.89 -1.77 -26.77
C SER A 276 11.63 -0.67 -26.01
N LYS A 277 11.31 0.62 -26.29
CA LYS A 277 11.92 1.79 -25.62
C LYS A 277 11.11 2.33 -24.43
N GLN A 278 10.20 1.55 -23.84
CA GLN A 278 9.51 1.96 -22.61
C GLN A 278 10.47 1.92 -21.41
N GLY A 279 10.90 3.12 -21.01
CA GLY A 279 11.64 3.33 -19.76
C GLY A 279 10.73 3.29 -18.52
N PRO A 280 11.34 3.27 -17.33
CA PRO A 280 10.60 3.30 -16.08
C PRO A 280 9.84 4.62 -15.91
N THR A 281 8.69 4.55 -15.24
CA THR A 281 7.88 5.73 -14.91
C THR A 281 8.21 6.18 -13.49
N VAL A 282 8.61 7.44 -13.34
CA VAL A 282 9.06 8.00 -12.06
C VAL A 282 8.02 8.97 -11.50
N ILE A 283 7.68 8.81 -10.21
CA ILE A 283 6.76 9.70 -9.49
C ILE A 283 7.46 10.27 -8.26
N SER A 284 7.34 11.57 -8.01
CA SER A 284 7.91 12.27 -6.85
C SER A 284 6.86 12.44 -5.74
N TYR A 285 7.27 12.24 -4.47
CA TYR A 285 6.38 12.34 -3.31
C TYR A 285 6.78 13.50 -2.39
N SER A 286 7.77 13.27 -1.52
CA SER A 286 8.28 14.27 -0.58
C SER A 286 9.52 14.95 -1.14
N LYS A 287 9.70 16.24 -0.83
CA LYS A 287 10.84 17.04 -1.29
C LYS A 287 11.45 17.80 -0.12
N PHE A 288 12.77 17.87 -0.09
CA PHE A 288 13.57 18.70 0.80
C PHE A 288 14.43 19.61 -0.05
N HIS A 289 14.41 20.91 0.18
CA HIS A 289 15.17 21.89 -0.58
C HIS A 289 15.85 22.86 0.38
N GLU A 290 17.13 23.11 0.15
CA GLU A 290 17.93 24.03 0.96
C GLU A 290 18.93 24.80 0.10
N VAL A 291 19.06 26.09 0.38
CA VAL A 291 20.14 26.93 -0.17
C VAL A 291 21.33 26.78 0.76
N CYS A 292 22.36 26.06 0.31
CA CYS A 292 23.50 25.65 1.12
C CYS A 292 24.80 26.42 0.83
N TYR A 293 24.71 27.58 0.19
CA TYR A 293 25.86 28.43 -0.10
C TYR A 293 26.63 28.78 1.18
N ASN A 294 27.93 28.45 1.22
CA ASN A 294 28.82 28.62 2.38
C ASN A 294 28.41 27.88 3.67
N LEU A 295 27.46 26.94 3.63
CA LEU A 295 27.18 26.07 4.77
C LEU A 295 28.26 24.99 4.89
N LYS A 296 28.68 24.69 6.12
CA LYS A 296 29.54 23.53 6.41
C LYS A 296 28.75 22.25 6.65
N HIS A 297 27.55 22.38 7.20
CA HIS A 297 26.69 21.26 7.55
C HIS A 297 25.23 21.57 7.23
N SER A 298 24.48 20.55 6.82
CA SER A 298 23.04 20.59 6.63
C SER A 298 22.42 19.25 7.07
N GLN A 299 21.13 19.25 7.39
CA GLN A 299 20.39 18.06 7.81
C GLN A 299 19.20 17.80 6.89
N LEU A 300 19.03 16.53 6.52
CA LEU A 300 17.88 16.04 5.78
C LEU A 300 16.85 15.47 6.75
N ILE A 301 15.60 15.92 6.63
CA ILE A 301 14.43 15.24 7.20
C ILE A 301 13.39 15.17 6.08
N LEU A 302 13.12 13.96 5.58
CA LEU A 302 12.22 13.74 4.46
C LEU A 302 11.14 12.72 4.82
N PRO A 303 9.88 13.14 5.00
CA PRO A 303 8.82 12.27 5.49
C PRO A 303 8.37 11.25 4.45
N ILE A 304 8.16 9.99 4.86
CA ILE A 304 7.60 8.93 4.03
C ILE A 304 6.08 8.87 4.24
N PRO A 305 5.24 9.17 3.23
CA PRO A 305 3.79 9.17 3.43
C PRO A 305 3.23 7.77 3.72
N LEU A 306 2.25 7.67 4.62
CA LEU A 306 1.61 6.38 4.98
C LEU A 306 0.82 5.73 3.83
N HIS A 307 0.38 6.50 2.85
CA HIS A 307 -0.52 6.05 1.78
C HIS A 307 0.20 5.46 0.56
N ILE A 308 1.53 5.55 0.49
CA ILE A 308 2.30 4.98 -0.62
C ILE A 308 2.40 3.47 -0.48
N THR A 309 2.63 2.78 -1.60
CA THR A 309 2.85 1.34 -1.60
C THR A 309 4.36 1.05 -1.52
N PRO A 310 4.81 0.20 -0.58
CA PRO A 310 6.19 -0.30 -0.50
C PRO A 310 6.67 -0.94 -1.81
N ALA A 311 7.97 -1.22 -1.90
CA ALA A 311 8.53 -1.88 -3.08
C ALA A 311 7.90 -3.27 -3.27
N PHE A 312 7.58 -3.62 -4.51
CA PHE A 312 7.04 -4.93 -4.85
C PHE A 312 7.37 -5.32 -6.29
N SER A 313 7.20 -6.60 -6.62
CA SER A 313 7.35 -7.11 -7.98
C SER A 313 6.18 -8.04 -8.30
N THR A 314 5.61 -7.90 -9.49
CA THR A 314 4.63 -8.80 -10.09
C THR A 314 5.04 -9.12 -11.52
N ASP A 315 4.32 -10.04 -12.17
CA ASP A 315 4.55 -10.41 -13.58
C ASP A 315 4.39 -9.23 -14.55
N LEU A 316 3.68 -8.17 -14.14
CA LEU A 316 3.41 -7.00 -14.99
C LEU A 316 4.38 -5.85 -14.71
N VAL A 317 4.67 -5.56 -13.43
CA VAL A 317 5.47 -4.40 -13.05
C VAL A 317 6.33 -4.66 -11.81
N SER A 318 7.40 -3.90 -11.70
CA SER A 318 8.21 -3.76 -10.49
C SER A 318 8.17 -2.32 -10.01
N LEU A 319 8.00 -2.13 -8.70
CA LEU A 319 8.05 -0.83 -8.05
C LEU A 319 9.26 -0.78 -7.11
N THR A 320 10.14 0.20 -7.33
CA THR A 320 11.29 0.46 -6.46
C THR A 320 11.29 1.91 -5.95
N TRP A 321 12.10 2.20 -4.93
CA TRP A 321 12.18 3.50 -4.28
C TRP A 321 13.62 4.04 -4.29
N ARG A 322 13.77 5.33 -4.58
CA ARG A 322 15.06 6.02 -4.55
C ARG A 322 14.94 7.45 -4.02
N LEU A 323 16.02 7.91 -3.40
CA LEU A 323 16.28 9.32 -3.16
C LEU A 323 16.98 9.90 -4.40
N HIS A 324 16.39 10.95 -4.94
CA HIS A 324 16.91 11.70 -6.06
C HIS A 324 17.48 13.02 -5.55
N PHE A 325 18.77 13.23 -5.74
CA PHE A 325 19.48 14.41 -5.33
C PHE A 325 19.79 15.25 -6.56
N GLU A 326 19.48 16.55 -6.47
CA GLU A 326 19.92 17.56 -7.42
C GLU A 326 20.76 18.57 -6.65
N PHE A 327 22.00 18.78 -7.11
CA PHE A 327 22.91 19.76 -6.54
C PHE A 327 23.16 20.86 -7.56
N VAL A 328 23.04 22.10 -7.15
CA VAL A 328 23.51 23.27 -7.89
C VAL A 328 24.88 23.62 -7.33
N THR A 329 25.90 23.53 -8.17
CA THR A 329 27.29 23.82 -7.82
C THR A 329 27.74 25.11 -8.50
N SER A 330 28.65 25.85 -7.88
CA SER A 330 29.25 27.04 -8.47
C SER A 330 30.64 26.74 -9.02
N THR A 331 31.00 27.34 -10.15
CA THR A 331 32.38 27.32 -10.69
C THR A 331 33.24 28.44 -10.12
N ALA A 332 32.62 29.50 -9.58
CA ALA A 332 33.32 30.62 -8.98
C ALA A 332 33.94 30.22 -7.64
N LYS A 333 35.22 30.55 -7.45
CA LYS A 333 35.85 30.47 -6.12
C LYS A 333 35.11 31.43 -5.18
N PRO A 334 34.79 31.02 -3.94
CA PRO A 334 34.14 31.90 -2.99
C PRO A 334 34.96 33.19 -2.86
N ALA A 335 34.33 34.34 -3.11
CA ALA A 335 35.00 35.63 -3.00
C ALA A 335 35.59 35.76 -1.59
N ALA A 336 36.91 35.95 -1.52
CA ALA A 336 37.61 36.19 -0.27
C ALA A 336 37.12 37.52 0.32
N GLU A 337 36.74 37.47 1.60
CA GLU A 337 36.61 38.56 2.58
C GLU A 337 36.33 39.96 1.99
N ALA A 338 35.05 40.32 1.92
CA ALA A 338 34.68 41.71 1.77
C ALA A 338 35.11 42.48 3.03
N SER A 339 36.08 43.38 2.87
CA SER A 339 36.35 44.44 3.82
C SER A 339 35.09 45.31 3.99
N GLN A 340 34.70 45.54 5.25
CA GLN A 340 33.67 46.47 5.76
C GLN A 340 32.19 46.03 5.70
N ASP A 341 31.66 45.72 6.90
CA ASP A 341 30.31 45.88 7.48
C ASP A 341 29.01 45.60 6.69
N THR A 342 29.03 45.25 5.41
CA THR A 342 27.80 44.81 4.70
C THR A 342 28.12 43.72 3.69
N TRP A 343 27.87 42.46 4.06
CA TRP A 343 27.95 41.36 3.10
C TRP A 343 26.84 41.51 2.06
N GLN A 344 27.22 41.68 0.79
CA GLN A 344 26.31 41.56 -0.34
C GLN A 344 26.63 40.29 -1.12
N GLY A 345 25.61 39.45 -1.34
CA GLY A 345 25.76 38.25 -2.17
C GLY A 345 26.09 38.61 -3.63
N PRO A 346 26.77 37.73 -4.36
CA PRO A 346 27.09 37.96 -5.76
C PRO A 346 25.82 38.11 -6.61
N SER A 347 25.80 39.12 -7.50
CA SER A 347 24.66 39.42 -8.39
C SER A 347 24.51 38.42 -9.54
N THR A 348 25.60 37.73 -9.90
CA THR A 348 25.64 36.67 -10.91
C THR A 348 26.56 35.56 -10.41
N LEU A 349 26.17 34.31 -10.66
CA LEU A 349 26.92 33.13 -10.24
C LEU A 349 26.88 32.11 -11.36
N ASP A 350 28.05 31.65 -11.79
CA ASP A 350 28.16 30.57 -12.77
C ASP A 350 27.83 29.24 -12.11
N ILE A 351 26.71 28.65 -12.50
CA ILE A 351 26.16 27.44 -11.90
C ILE A 351 26.17 26.23 -12.84
N GLU A 352 26.33 25.06 -12.26
CA GLU A 352 26.16 23.76 -12.91
C GLU A 352 25.32 22.84 -12.02
N THR A 353 24.36 22.14 -12.62
CA THR A 353 23.53 21.17 -11.92
C THR A 353 24.06 19.75 -12.11
N MET A 354 24.11 18.98 -11.03
CA MET A 354 24.40 17.54 -11.08
C MET A 354 23.31 16.74 -10.36
N VAL A 355 23.17 15.48 -10.78
CA VAL A 355 22.18 14.54 -10.24
C VAL A 355 22.88 13.36 -9.61
N TRP A 356 22.36 12.89 -8.48
CA TRP A 356 22.78 11.64 -7.85
C TRP A 356 21.57 10.87 -7.33
N ASN A 357 21.60 9.54 -7.43
CA ASN A 357 20.48 8.68 -7.04
C ASN A 357 20.94 7.63 -6.03
N LEU A 358 20.14 7.43 -4.98
CA LEU A 358 20.38 6.41 -3.96
C LEU A 358 19.14 5.57 -3.74
N ALA A 359 19.24 4.25 -3.95
CA ALA A 359 18.16 3.34 -3.66
C ALA A 359 17.89 3.25 -2.14
N VAL A 360 16.61 3.19 -1.76
CA VAL A 360 16.18 3.01 -0.37
C VAL A 360 15.10 1.94 -0.31
N ARG A 361 15.03 1.19 0.79
CA ARG A 361 14.01 0.17 0.99
C ARG A 361 12.92 0.72 1.90
N ILE A 362 11.68 0.63 1.44
CA ILE A 362 10.50 1.02 2.22
C ILE A 362 9.65 -0.22 2.43
N TYR A 363 9.19 -0.41 3.66
CA TYR A 363 8.42 -1.55 4.11
C TYR A 363 7.08 -1.12 4.72
N PRO A 364 6.07 -2.00 4.73
CA PRO A 364 4.83 -1.75 5.45
C PRO A 364 5.06 -1.43 6.94
N SER A 365 4.17 -0.66 7.55
CA SER A 365 4.10 -0.52 9.01
C SER A 365 3.07 -1.50 9.59
N THR A 366 3.17 -1.78 10.88
CA THR A 366 2.23 -2.67 11.58
C THR A 366 0.92 -1.92 11.88
N HIS A 367 -0.19 -2.65 11.93
CA HIS A 367 -1.58 -2.17 12.06
C HIS A 367 -1.84 -1.03 13.05
N LEU A 368 -1.18 -1.04 14.21
CA LEU A 368 -1.35 -0.03 15.26
C LEU A 368 -0.97 1.38 14.80
N GLN A 369 0.00 1.50 13.88
CA GLN A 369 0.48 2.79 13.38
C GLN A 369 -0.29 3.27 12.14
N MET A 370 -0.88 2.34 11.37
CA MET A 370 -1.66 2.66 10.16
C MET A 370 -3.09 3.13 10.48
N SER A 371 -3.61 2.81 11.66
CA SER A 371 -4.95 3.19 12.11
C SER A 371 -5.04 4.62 12.66
N GLY A 372 -3.89 5.23 13.02
CA GLY A 372 -3.83 6.58 13.59
C GLY A 372 -3.93 7.73 12.58
N GLY A 373 -3.80 7.42 11.28
CA GLY A 373 -3.84 8.40 10.19
C GLY A 373 -5.23 8.56 9.57
N GLY A 374 -6.20 9.04 10.35
CA GLY A 374 -7.54 9.39 9.89
C GLY A 374 -8.58 8.31 10.15
N GLN A 375 -9.78 8.73 10.59
CA GLN A 375 -10.97 7.87 10.71
C GLN A 375 -11.35 7.34 9.32
N ALA A 376 -10.65 6.32 8.84
CA ALA A 376 -11.02 5.64 7.62
C ALA A 376 -12.41 5.03 7.84
N GLN A 377 -13.33 5.29 6.91
CA GLN A 377 -14.69 4.77 6.95
C GLN A 377 -14.65 3.24 7.05
N SER A 378 -14.80 2.71 8.26
CA SER A 378 -14.78 1.27 8.50
C SER A 378 -16.15 0.63 8.27
N LYS A 379 -17.20 1.44 8.14
CA LYS A 379 -18.59 1.02 7.94
C LYS A 379 -19.11 1.42 6.56
N TYR A 380 -19.47 0.41 5.79
CA TYR A 380 -20.07 0.54 4.47
C TYR A 380 -21.53 0.12 4.54
N ARG A 381 -22.40 0.72 3.73
CA ARG A 381 -23.83 0.42 3.72
C ARG A 381 -24.40 0.39 2.30
N VAL A 382 -25.36 -0.50 2.09
CA VAL A 382 -26.24 -0.50 0.92
C VAL A 382 -27.66 -0.80 1.37
N THR A 383 -28.63 -0.20 0.70
CA THR A 383 -30.05 -0.39 1.01
C THR A 383 -30.71 -1.23 -0.09
N ILE A 384 -31.46 -2.24 0.34
CA ILE A 384 -32.04 -3.30 -0.47
C ILE A 384 -33.55 -3.16 -0.56
#